data_AF-A0A0X8XXW3-F1
#
_entry.id   AF-A0A0X8XXW3-F1
#
_cell.length_a   1.000
_cell.length_b   1.000
_cell.length_c   1.000
_cell.angle_alpha   90.00
_cell.angle_beta   90.00
_cell.angle_gamma   90.00
#
_symmetry.space_group_name_H-M   'P 1'
#
loop_
_entity.id
_entity.type
_entity.pdbx_description
1 polymer ?
#
loop_
_entity_poly.entity_id
_entity_poly.type
_entity_poly.pdbx_seq_one_letter_code
_entity_poly.pdbx_strand_id
1 'polypeptide(L)'
;MNSMNIFRNISWLCVLIALVFITAPVSAIYDFEGIPLRAAAQGEVQGDVLTFGTYGLTAPPIECTFSLPAKPVWARVYTGIWGGTERYTGWEEISVNNGVPARRDLFGKDDRNEETYVSGYGVYWVAHDCTDQLRGGKNTIKLTTSRGQPESRIDGRSYGIFVVAVVEDAGKPVTRYWIAEGNENLHGEGWAGTNPTRHDTCEITFEKAPLAENAAADLTVVLLASTKGQPDYVLFNGEDLGVPVTDLSLYPEGARDIGNECIGDATGGAGVEARYVDVETFDLGRLLKDTNHVVFERGRDLDGDGEISTTGSKPEGEDYIHPCSVILTVRRPGASPAPDFSVDAPVATGAYAGEEATIQATVRNHGARPDGKIAVVFSVDGRAVRTVEVEPARSGVQQVETGVTLAEGRHTISVRVDATGDADPVDNEASVELTVGTIPDLSVAIGAPVRAGAEAHAASPQQSPAPLVALIAGLSLAALLAAMRPPGGKIAIALVAGAVIVAACPLVAPPAAAAGFSDYTIPITVRNGGGSDVGAFDLAIYLDGDKAAVKHVDGIGAGATVTIDVPLYTTPGKHRLRVVADEKGAIKDSNRANNIAEGEYVFP
;
A
#
# COMPACT_ATOMS: atom_id res chain seq x y z
N MET A 1 -37.01 -50.71 -13.48
CA MET A 1 -35.68 -50.15 -13.16
C MET A 1 -35.55 -48.80 -13.87
N ASN A 2 -35.71 -47.66 -13.18
CA ASN A 2 -35.16 -46.35 -13.59
C ASN A 2 -35.51 -45.16 -12.67
N SER A 3 -36.40 -45.31 -11.68
CA SER A 3 -36.72 -44.20 -10.75
C SER A 3 -35.61 -43.94 -9.72
N MET A 4 -34.94 -44.98 -9.20
CA MET A 4 -33.88 -44.85 -8.19
C MET A 4 -32.59 -44.17 -8.69
N ASN A 5 -32.32 -44.15 -10.00
CA ASN A 5 -31.14 -43.47 -10.56
C ASN A 5 -31.36 -41.96 -10.75
N ILE A 6 -32.61 -41.51 -10.91
CA ILE A 6 -32.94 -40.09 -11.10
C ILE A 6 -32.79 -39.33 -9.78
N PHE A 7 -33.29 -39.88 -8.67
CA PHE A 7 -33.15 -39.26 -7.34
C PHE A 7 -31.69 -39.23 -6.86
N ARG A 8 -30.89 -40.25 -7.18
CA ARG A 8 -29.45 -40.24 -6.86
C ARG A 8 -28.73 -39.15 -7.67
N ASN A 9 -29.00 -39.01 -8.96
CA ASN A 9 -28.36 -37.99 -9.80
C ASN A 9 -28.78 -36.55 -9.44
N ILE A 10 -30.01 -36.33 -8.97
CA ILE A 10 -30.46 -35.01 -8.47
C ILE A 10 -29.74 -34.67 -7.16
N SER A 11 -29.55 -35.64 -6.26
CA SER A 11 -28.82 -35.41 -5.01
C SER A 11 -27.35 -35.05 -5.24
N TRP A 12 -26.68 -35.68 -6.23
CA TRP A 12 -25.32 -35.33 -6.62
C TRP A 12 -25.24 -33.96 -7.32
N LEU A 13 -26.25 -33.59 -8.11
CA LEU A 13 -26.33 -32.26 -8.75
C LEU A 13 -26.59 -31.13 -7.73
N CYS A 14 -27.41 -31.37 -6.70
CA CYS A 14 -27.63 -30.42 -5.60
C CYS A 14 -26.39 -30.28 -4.70
N VAL A 15 -25.61 -31.35 -4.48
CA VAL A 15 -24.33 -31.28 -3.78
C VAL A 15 -23.27 -30.55 -4.62
N LEU A 16 -23.25 -30.73 -5.94
CA LEU A 16 -22.35 -30.00 -6.83
C LEU A 16 -22.71 -28.51 -6.95
N ILE A 17 -24.00 -28.16 -6.97
CA ILE A 17 -24.47 -26.77 -6.94
C ILE A 17 -24.21 -26.15 -5.57
N ALA A 18 -24.41 -26.89 -4.46
CA ALA A 18 -24.07 -26.43 -3.13
C ALA A 18 -22.55 -26.24 -2.94
N LEU A 19 -21.69 -27.07 -3.56
CA LEU A 19 -20.24 -26.87 -3.55
C LEU A 19 -19.78 -25.67 -4.40
N VAL A 20 -20.53 -25.29 -5.44
CA VAL A 20 -20.25 -24.09 -6.26
C VAL A 20 -20.66 -22.79 -5.56
N PHE A 21 -21.45 -22.84 -4.48
CA PHE A 21 -21.84 -21.67 -3.68
C PHE A 21 -21.08 -21.48 -2.35
N ILE A 22 -20.02 -22.26 -2.09
CA ILE A 22 -19.10 -22.06 -0.95
C ILE A 22 -17.67 -21.77 -1.44
N THR A 23 -17.54 -21.07 -2.55
CA THR A 23 -16.34 -20.24 -2.74
C THR A 23 -16.74 -18.84 -2.31
N ALA A 24 -16.34 -18.44 -1.09
CA ALA A 24 -16.30 -17.01 -0.79
C ALA A 24 -15.57 -16.32 -1.95
N PRO A 25 -16.10 -15.24 -2.53
CA PRO A 25 -15.36 -14.50 -3.54
C PRO A 25 -14.11 -13.93 -2.86
N VAL A 26 -12.99 -14.66 -2.95
CA VAL A 26 -11.68 -14.12 -2.61
C VAL A 26 -11.42 -13.04 -3.65
N SER A 27 -11.66 -11.80 -3.22
CA SER A 27 -11.63 -10.62 -4.07
C SER A 27 -10.20 -10.15 -4.25
N ALA A 28 -9.97 -9.31 -5.26
CA ALA A 28 -8.64 -8.74 -5.47
C ALA A 28 -8.22 -7.87 -4.28
N ILE A 29 -6.92 -7.86 -3.97
CA ILE A 29 -6.27 -7.05 -2.92
C ILE A 29 -5.88 -5.67 -3.47
N TYR A 30 -5.91 -5.48 -4.78
CA TYR A 30 -5.64 -4.19 -5.44
C TYR A 30 -6.52 -3.05 -4.92
N ASP A 31 -5.87 -1.91 -4.67
CA ASP A 31 -6.49 -0.60 -4.48
C ASP A 31 -5.71 0.44 -5.29
N PHE A 32 -6.41 1.37 -5.94
CA PHE A 32 -5.74 2.46 -6.65
C PHE A 32 -5.01 3.38 -5.68
N GLU A 33 -5.61 3.68 -4.52
CA GLU A 33 -5.06 4.62 -3.53
C GLU A 33 -3.80 4.05 -2.83
N GLY A 34 -3.62 2.73 -2.86
CA GLY A 34 -2.49 2.07 -2.21
C GLY A 34 -2.90 0.94 -1.29
N ILE A 35 -1.93 0.08 -0.96
CA ILE A 35 -2.08 -0.91 0.10
C ILE A 35 -1.31 -0.40 1.32
N PRO A 36 -1.98 -0.16 2.46
CA PRO A 36 -1.34 0.48 3.60
C PRO A 36 -0.12 -0.26 4.14
N LEU A 37 0.88 0.51 4.56
CA LEU A 37 2.05 -0.03 5.25
C LEU A 37 1.64 -0.68 6.58
N ARG A 38 2.02 -1.94 6.77
CA ARG A 38 1.77 -2.69 8.02
C ARG A 38 3.02 -3.44 8.43
N ALA A 39 3.23 -3.57 9.74
CA ALA A 39 4.32 -4.38 10.28
C ALA A 39 4.15 -5.85 9.85
N ALA A 40 5.01 -6.32 8.96
CA ALA A 40 5.09 -7.73 8.56
C ALA A 40 6.03 -8.53 9.47
N ALA A 41 7.01 -7.86 10.08
CA ALA A 41 7.79 -8.44 11.17
C ALA A 41 8.16 -7.40 12.22
N GLN A 42 8.26 -7.84 13.47
CA GLN A 42 8.72 -7.07 14.61
C GLN A 42 9.30 -8.01 15.67
N GLY A 43 10.09 -7.45 16.57
CA GLY A 43 10.65 -8.18 17.70
C GLY A 43 12.01 -7.68 18.10
N GLU A 44 12.75 -8.54 18.78
CA GLU A 44 14.05 -8.23 19.33
C GLU A 44 15.05 -9.37 19.06
N VAL A 45 16.25 -8.99 18.63
CA VAL A 45 17.35 -9.92 18.36
C VAL A 45 18.63 -9.39 18.99
N GLN A 46 19.47 -10.27 19.54
CA GLN A 46 20.86 -9.90 19.79
C GLN A 46 21.64 -10.03 18.48
N GLY A 47 21.83 -8.91 17.77
CA GLY A 47 22.25 -8.93 16.38
C GLY A 47 21.81 -7.70 15.59
N ASP A 48 21.73 -7.84 14.27
CA ASP A 48 21.45 -6.74 13.36
C ASP A 48 20.27 -7.05 12.43
N VAL A 49 19.57 -6.00 11.98
CA VAL A 49 18.71 -6.03 10.79
C VAL A 49 19.53 -5.49 9.62
N LEU A 50 19.70 -6.28 8.58
CA LEU A 50 20.55 -5.97 7.44
C LEU A 50 19.72 -5.84 6.17
N THR A 51 20.00 -4.79 5.38
CA THR A 51 19.34 -4.55 4.10
C THR A 51 20.32 -4.63 2.94
N PHE A 52 19.85 -5.12 1.79
CA PHE A 52 20.64 -5.24 0.56
C PHE A 52 19.74 -5.04 -0.66
N GLY A 53 20.30 -4.64 -1.79
CA GLY A 53 19.52 -4.63 -3.02
C GLY A 53 20.28 -4.32 -4.29
N THR A 54 19.54 -4.46 -5.39
CA THR A 54 19.91 -4.03 -6.74
C THR A 54 18.73 -3.21 -7.25
N TYR A 55 18.95 -1.96 -7.64
CA TYR A 55 17.89 -0.98 -7.86
C TYR A 55 18.01 -0.29 -9.22
N GLY A 56 16.94 0.39 -9.60
CA GLY A 56 16.81 1.16 -10.83
C GLY A 56 15.96 0.42 -11.87
N LEU A 57 14.99 1.12 -12.45
CA LEU A 57 14.04 0.56 -13.41
C LEU A 57 14.74 0.04 -14.68
N THR A 58 14.88 -1.29 -14.78
CA THR A 58 15.64 -1.94 -15.85
C THR A 58 14.96 -3.20 -16.36
N ALA A 59 15.41 -3.68 -17.52
CA ALA A 59 14.91 -4.93 -18.09
C ALA A 59 15.48 -6.14 -17.33
N PRO A 60 14.66 -7.12 -16.92
CA PRO A 60 15.15 -8.35 -16.34
C PRO A 60 15.86 -9.25 -17.39
N PRO A 61 16.72 -10.20 -16.97
CA PRO A 61 16.99 -10.58 -15.58
C PRO A 61 17.85 -9.58 -14.82
N ILE A 62 17.61 -9.45 -13.51
CA ILE A 62 18.51 -8.76 -12.58
C ILE A 62 18.94 -9.69 -11.44
N GLU A 63 20.08 -9.38 -10.84
CA GLU A 63 20.64 -10.15 -9.73
C GLU A 63 21.04 -9.24 -8.56
N CYS A 64 20.80 -9.71 -7.34
CA CYS A 64 21.34 -9.12 -6.12
C CYS A 64 22.27 -10.12 -5.44
N THR A 65 23.50 -9.73 -5.18
CA THR A 65 24.50 -10.57 -4.50
C THR A 65 25.03 -9.87 -3.27
N PHE A 66 24.96 -10.55 -2.12
CA PHE A 66 25.33 -10.00 -0.82
C PHE A 66 25.90 -11.11 0.07
N SER A 67 26.37 -10.76 1.26
CA SER A 67 26.85 -11.74 2.25
C SER A 67 26.23 -11.48 3.61
N LEU A 68 25.82 -12.56 4.29
CA LEU A 68 25.31 -12.51 5.66
C LEU A 68 26.34 -13.07 6.64
N PRO A 69 26.44 -12.55 7.87
CA PRO A 69 27.39 -13.08 8.86
C PRO A 69 26.98 -14.47 9.38
N ALA A 70 25.68 -14.75 9.44
CA ALA A 70 25.12 -16.05 9.83
C ALA A 70 23.81 -16.34 9.08
N LYS A 71 23.19 -17.50 9.33
CA LYS A 71 21.84 -17.77 8.81
C LYS A 71 20.85 -16.81 9.48
N PRO A 72 19.95 -16.14 8.71
CA PRO A 72 18.96 -15.26 9.30
C PRO A 72 17.91 -16.05 10.11
N VAL A 73 17.40 -15.43 11.17
CA VAL A 73 16.25 -15.95 11.93
C VAL A 73 14.91 -15.57 11.29
N TRP A 74 14.93 -14.49 10.50
CA TRP A 74 13.84 -14.05 9.63
C TRP A 74 14.44 -13.33 8.43
N ALA A 75 13.91 -13.56 7.23
CA ALA A 75 14.28 -12.79 6.06
C ALA A 75 13.14 -12.69 5.03
N ARG A 76 13.05 -11.51 4.42
CA ARG A 76 12.12 -11.22 3.34
C ARG A 76 12.89 -10.67 2.14
N VAL A 77 12.52 -11.14 0.95
CA VAL A 77 12.97 -10.58 -0.33
C VAL A 77 11.78 -9.92 -0.98
N TYR A 78 11.96 -8.68 -1.40
CA TYR A 78 10.99 -7.91 -2.14
C TYR A 78 11.46 -7.69 -3.57
N THR A 79 10.52 -7.72 -4.50
CA THR A 79 10.77 -7.43 -5.91
C THR A 79 9.79 -6.37 -6.40
N GLY A 80 10.33 -5.31 -6.99
CA GLY A 80 9.53 -4.24 -7.58
C GLY A 80 9.40 -4.45 -9.09
N ILE A 81 8.18 -4.46 -9.62
CA ILE A 81 7.89 -4.67 -11.05
C ILE A 81 6.91 -3.61 -11.54
N TRP A 82 7.24 -2.98 -12.67
CA TRP A 82 6.32 -2.07 -13.33
C TRP A 82 5.36 -2.82 -14.26
N GLY A 83 4.08 -2.71 -13.96
CA GLY A 83 2.97 -3.31 -14.71
C GLY A 83 2.67 -2.59 -16.02
N GLY A 84 2.81 -1.26 -16.00
CA GLY A 84 2.45 -0.35 -17.09
C GLY A 84 1.02 0.19 -16.97
N THR A 85 0.07 -0.64 -16.53
CA THR A 85 -1.30 -0.24 -16.15
C THR A 85 -1.84 -1.21 -15.10
N GLU A 86 -2.86 -0.77 -14.37
CA GLU A 86 -3.63 -1.58 -13.43
C GLU A 86 -4.23 -2.86 -14.04
N ARG A 87 -4.31 -2.99 -15.37
CA ARG A 87 -4.95 -4.15 -16.03
C ARG A 87 -3.96 -5.19 -16.54
N TYR A 88 -2.69 -4.83 -16.64
CA TYR A 88 -1.72 -5.69 -17.31
C TYR A 88 -1.25 -6.81 -16.40
N THR A 89 -1.27 -8.02 -16.98
CA THR A 89 -0.93 -9.25 -16.31
C THR A 89 0.34 -9.86 -16.91
N GLY A 90 1.01 -10.67 -16.10
CA GLY A 90 2.27 -11.30 -16.44
C GLY A 90 2.70 -12.24 -15.32
N TRP A 91 4.00 -12.43 -15.18
CA TRP A 91 4.57 -13.18 -14.06
C TRP A 91 5.96 -12.66 -13.75
N GLU A 92 6.38 -12.86 -12.51
CA GLU A 92 7.77 -12.82 -12.09
C GLU A 92 8.24 -14.20 -11.62
N GLU A 93 9.54 -14.41 -11.59
CA GLU A 93 10.16 -15.62 -11.08
C GLU A 93 11.47 -15.29 -10.38
N ILE A 94 11.61 -15.74 -9.13
CA ILE A 94 12.82 -15.58 -8.34
C ILE A 94 13.57 -16.90 -8.17
N SER A 95 14.90 -16.86 -8.13
CA SER A 95 15.73 -17.99 -7.68
C SER A 95 16.74 -17.49 -6.65
N VAL A 96 16.76 -18.15 -5.49
CA VAL A 96 17.68 -17.86 -4.39
C VAL A 96 18.76 -18.93 -4.36
N ASN A 97 20.03 -18.53 -4.41
CA ASN A 97 21.20 -19.40 -4.32
C ASN A 97 21.25 -20.54 -5.36
N ASN A 98 20.74 -20.28 -6.58
CA ASN A 98 20.51 -21.28 -7.63
C ASN A 98 19.58 -22.43 -7.20
N GLY A 99 18.72 -22.18 -6.21
CA GLY A 99 17.63 -23.07 -5.83
C GLY A 99 16.54 -23.13 -6.90
N VAL A 100 15.52 -23.95 -6.64
CA VAL A 100 14.35 -24.09 -7.52
C VAL A 100 13.70 -22.71 -7.69
N PRO A 101 13.51 -22.23 -8.93
CA PRO A 101 12.83 -20.96 -9.16
C PRO A 101 11.39 -20.98 -8.64
N ALA A 102 10.96 -19.90 -8.01
CA ALA A 102 9.61 -19.67 -7.54
C ALA A 102 8.95 -18.63 -8.43
N ARG A 103 7.96 -19.05 -9.22
CA ARG A 103 7.17 -18.18 -10.09
C ARG A 103 5.95 -17.64 -9.36
N ARG A 104 5.65 -16.36 -9.55
CA ARG A 104 4.41 -15.72 -9.13
C ARG A 104 3.72 -15.07 -10.33
N ASP A 105 2.49 -15.48 -10.59
CA ASP A 105 1.65 -14.82 -11.59
C ASP A 105 1.16 -13.47 -11.04
N LEU A 106 1.13 -12.46 -11.90
CA LEU A 106 0.77 -11.08 -11.58
C LEU A 106 -0.50 -10.72 -12.34
N PHE A 107 -1.58 -10.40 -11.62
CA PHE A 107 -2.93 -10.26 -12.20
C PHE A 107 -3.47 -8.81 -12.23
N GLY A 108 -2.63 -7.83 -11.95
CA GLY A 108 -3.01 -6.41 -11.93
C GLY A 108 -4.09 -6.17 -10.90
N LYS A 109 -5.13 -5.44 -11.28
CA LYS A 109 -6.27 -5.12 -10.44
C LYS A 109 -7.09 -6.32 -10.01
N ASP A 110 -6.85 -7.48 -10.61
CA ASP A 110 -7.51 -8.74 -10.27
C ASP A 110 -6.62 -9.65 -9.37
N ASP A 111 -5.46 -9.16 -8.91
CA ASP A 111 -4.53 -9.91 -8.05
C ASP A 111 -5.07 -10.13 -6.63
N ARG A 112 -4.85 -11.32 -6.11
CA ARG A 112 -5.45 -11.84 -4.87
C ARG A 112 -4.41 -12.41 -3.91
N ASN A 113 -3.12 -12.33 -4.26
CA ASN A 113 -2.08 -12.89 -3.43
C ASN A 113 -1.74 -11.91 -2.31
N GLU A 114 -1.84 -12.35 -1.06
CA GLU A 114 -1.57 -11.53 0.13
C GLU A 114 -0.13 -11.01 0.19
N GLU A 115 0.80 -11.62 -0.54
CA GLU A 115 2.20 -11.18 -0.66
C GLU A 115 2.48 -10.42 -1.96
N THR A 116 1.45 -10.10 -2.76
CA THR A 116 1.55 -9.24 -3.95
C THR A 116 0.83 -7.93 -3.69
N TYR A 117 1.61 -6.89 -3.38
CA TYR A 117 1.08 -5.55 -3.21
C TYR A 117 1.07 -4.83 -4.56
N VAL A 118 -0.10 -4.72 -5.18
CA VAL A 118 -0.27 -3.99 -6.45
C VAL A 118 -1.22 -2.82 -6.26
N SER A 119 -0.79 -1.63 -6.67
CA SER A 119 -1.55 -0.38 -6.55
C SER A 119 -1.28 0.57 -7.72
N GLY A 120 -2.00 1.69 -7.76
CA GLY A 120 -1.88 2.72 -8.80
C GLY A 120 -1.99 2.13 -10.21
N TYR A 121 -1.07 2.51 -11.09
CA TYR A 121 -1.02 2.05 -12.48
C TYR A 121 -0.25 0.72 -12.64
N GLY A 122 -0.50 -0.22 -11.73
CA GLY A 122 0.10 -1.55 -11.75
C GLY A 122 1.56 -1.52 -11.29
N VAL A 123 1.89 -0.77 -10.24
CA VAL A 123 3.17 -0.90 -9.55
C VAL A 123 3.06 -2.09 -8.63
N TYR A 124 3.90 -3.12 -8.83
CA TYR A 124 3.94 -4.31 -7.99
C TYR A 124 5.11 -4.24 -7.04
N TRP A 125 4.83 -4.48 -5.76
CA TRP A 125 5.79 -4.78 -4.72
C TRP A 125 5.48 -6.18 -4.18
N VAL A 126 6.38 -7.12 -4.41
CA VAL A 126 6.08 -8.53 -4.22
C VAL A 126 7.00 -9.12 -3.16
N ALA A 127 6.42 -9.64 -2.08
CA ALA A 127 7.14 -10.17 -0.92
C ALA A 127 7.35 -11.68 -1.02
N HIS A 128 8.53 -12.15 -0.63
CA HIS A 128 8.89 -13.57 -0.59
C HIS A 128 9.53 -13.89 0.76
N ASP A 129 9.00 -14.86 1.50
CA ASP A 129 9.70 -15.43 2.66
C ASP A 129 10.88 -16.29 2.17
N CYS A 130 12.08 -15.78 2.40
CA CYS A 130 13.32 -16.43 2.01
C CYS A 130 14.16 -16.85 3.23
N THR A 131 13.57 -16.88 4.43
CA THR A 131 14.28 -17.17 5.70
C THR A 131 15.08 -18.46 5.62
N ASP A 132 14.48 -19.53 5.08
CA ASP A 132 15.12 -20.85 4.98
C ASP A 132 15.96 -21.05 3.71
N GLN A 133 15.88 -20.12 2.75
CA GLN A 133 16.64 -20.15 1.49
C GLN A 133 17.96 -19.37 1.57
N LEU A 134 18.01 -18.35 2.44
CA LEU A 134 19.22 -17.58 2.73
C LEU A 134 20.11 -18.29 3.77
N ARG A 135 21.41 -18.00 3.72
CA ARG A 135 22.43 -18.64 4.58
C ARG A 135 23.53 -17.66 4.97
N GLY A 136 24.33 -18.02 5.97
CA GLY A 136 25.59 -17.34 6.24
C GLY A 136 26.56 -17.43 5.06
N GLY A 137 27.38 -16.39 4.88
CA GLY A 137 28.24 -16.21 3.72
C GLY A 137 27.49 -15.64 2.51
N LYS A 138 28.00 -15.93 1.31
CA LYS A 138 27.49 -15.35 0.06
C LYS A 138 26.10 -15.90 -0.31
N ASN A 139 25.19 -14.97 -0.63
CA ASN A 139 23.89 -15.23 -1.22
C ASN A 139 23.74 -14.53 -2.57
N THR A 140 22.96 -15.12 -3.47
CA THR A 140 22.59 -14.51 -4.74
C THR A 140 21.11 -14.74 -5.01
N ILE A 141 20.39 -13.67 -5.35
CA ILE A 141 18.99 -13.70 -5.78
C ILE A 141 18.95 -13.28 -7.24
N LYS A 142 18.20 -14.02 -8.05
CA LYS A 142 17.95 -13.69 -9.46
C LYS A 142 16.46 -13.49 -9.67
N LEU A 143 16.09 -12.42 -10.37
CA LEU A 143 14.72 -12.10 -10.76
C LEU A 143 14.59 -12.10 -12.28
N THR A 144 13.56 -12.78 -12.80
CA THR A 144 13.10 -12.74 -14.19
C THR A 144 11.63 -12.37 -14.24
N THR A 145 11.17 -11.78 -15.36
CA THR A 145 9.74 -11.54 -15.59
C THR A 145 9.32 -12.04 -16.96
N SER A 146 8.01 -12.06 -17.19
CA SER A 146 7.39 -12.36 -18.48
C SER A 146 7.59 -11.28 -19.54
N ARG A 147 8.39 -10.24 -19.27
CA ARG A 147 8.62 -9.11 -20.18
C ARG A 147 8.96 -9.59 -21.60
N GLY A 148 8.22 -9.07 -22.58
CA GLY A 148 8.46 -9.31 -24.00
C GLY A 148 8.03 -10.69 -24.50
N GLN A 149 7.39 -11.52 -23.67
CA GLN A 149 6.79 -12.78 -24.11
C GLN A 149 5.47 -12.52 -24.84
N PRO A 150 5.15 -13.29 -25.91
CA PRO A 150 3.96 -13.05 -26.73
C PRO A 150 2.62 -13.02 -25.97
N GLU A 151 2.51 -13.82 -24.91
CA GLU A 151 1.34 -13.97 -24.05
C GLU A 151 1.28 -12.96 -22.90
N SER A 152 2.39 -12.25 -22.65
CA SER A 152 2.51 -11.29 -21.56
C SER A 152 2.03 -9.91 -21.98
N ARG A 153 1.30 -9.22 -21.08
CA ARG A 153 0.86 -7.84 -21.29
C ARG A 153 1.63 -6.83 -20.45
N ILE A 154 2.33 -7.29 -19.41
CA ILE A 154 3.09 -6.45 -18.49
C ILE A 154 4.26 -5.74 -19.18
N ASP A 155 4.57 -4.49 -18.77
CA ASP A 155 5.85 -3.85 -19.16
C ASP A 155 7.03 -4.67 -18.62
N GLY A 156 6.94 -5.07 -17.35
CA GLY A 156 7.77 -6.10 -16.73
C GLY A 156 9.21 -5.68 -16.48
N ARG A 157 9.57 -4.41 -16.67
CA ARG A 157 10.81 -3.87 -16.10
C ARG A 157 10.74 -3.94 -14.57
N SER A 158 11.88 -4.20 -13.96
CA SER A 158 12.00 -4.30 -12.50
C SER A 158 12.57 -3.01 -11.95
N TYR A 159 11.92 -2.48 -10.91
CA TYR A 159 12.46 -1.42 -10.06
C TYR A 159 13.67 -1.92 -9.27
N GLY A 160 13.64 -3.17 -8.81
CA GLY A 160 14.76 -3.76 -8.11
C GLY A 160 14.43 -5.03 -7.33
N ILE A 161 15.47 -5.55 -6.68
CA ILE A 161 15.40 -6.55 -5.61
C ILE A 161 15.83 -5.84 -4.32
N PHE A 162 15.01 -5.92 -3.28
CA PHE A 162 15.33 -5.45 -1.93
C PHE A 162 15.28 -6.62 -0.96
N VAL A 163 16.24 -6.72 -0.07
CA VAL A 163 16.38 -7.85 0.87
C VAL A 163 16.46 -7.30 2.28
N VAL A 164 15.71 -7.89 3.19
CA VAL A 164 15.79 -7.63 4.63
C VAL A 164 16.11 -8.94 5.34
N ALA A 165 17.13 -8.95 6.19
CA ALA A 165 17.55 -10.12 6.95
C ALA A 165 17.82 -9.76 8.41
N VAL A 166 17.12 -10.42 9.33
CA VAL A 166 17.37 -10.33 10.78
C VAL A 166 18.36 -11.44 11.14
N VAL A 167 19.53 -11.08 11.64
CA VAL A 167 20.63 -12.01 11.89
C VAL A 167 21.14 -11.88 13.32
N GLU A 168 21.22 -13.01 14.01
CA GLU A 168 21.79 -13.10 15.35
C GLU A 168 23.32 -13.01 15.32
N ASP A 169 23.86 -12.24 16.25
CA ASP A 169 25.29 -12.16 16.57
C ASP A 169 25.44 -11.82 18.06
N ALA A 170 25.88 -12.81 18.85
CA ALA A 170 26.06 -12.67 20.29
C ALA A 170 27.11 -11.61 20.69
N GLY A 171 27.96 -11.17 19.75
CA GLY A 171 28.91 -10.07 19.94
C GLY A 171 28.30 -8.67 19.74
N LYS A 172 27.05 -8.58 19.26
CA LYS A 172 26.36 -7.32 18.98
C LYS A 172 25.41 -6.93 20.11
N PRO A 173 25.03 -5.63 20.17
CA PRO A 173 23.93 -5.17 21.00
C PRO A 173 22.60 -5.87 20.66
N VAL A 174 21.66 -5.74 21.57
CA VAL A 174 20.27 -6.08 21.32
C VAL A 174 19.63 -5.02 20.41
N THR A 175 18.93 -5.46 19.38
CA THR A 175 18.22 -4.62 18.41
C THR A 175 16.74 -4.95 18.47
N ARG A 176 15.91 -3.98 18.85
CA ARG A 176 14.46 -4.03 18.61
C ARG A 176 14.17 -3.50 17.21
N TYR A 177 13.27 -4.14 16.48
CA TYR A 177 12.96 -3.78 15.10
C TYR A 177 11.48 -3.86 14.78
N TRP A 178 11.09 -3.07 13.78
CA TRP A 178 9.82 -3.14 13.06
C TRP A 178 10.16 -3.09 11.57
N ILE A 179 9.61 -4.03 10.81
CA ILE A 179 9.75 -4.14 9.36
C ILE A 179 8.34 -4.08 8.80
N ALA A 180 7.99 -2.94 8.24
CA ALA A 180 6.73 -2.70 7.59
C ALA A 180 6.84 -2.85 6.07
N GLU A 181 5.79 -3.38 5.48
CA GLU A 181 5.63 -3.53 4.03
C GLU A 181 4.22 -3.15 3.62
N GLY A 182 4.07 -2.76 2.36
CA GLY A 182 2.84 -2.31 1.74
C GLY A 182 3.15 -1.82 0.33
N ASN A 183 2.24 -1.04 -0.25
CA ASN A 183 2.47 -0.36 -1.51
C ASN A 183 1.49 0.81 -1.63
N GLU A 184 1.73 1.83 -0.83
CA GLU A 184 0.97 3.08 -0.88
C GLU A 184 1.12 3.71 -2.26
N ASN A 185 0.07 4.34 -2.79
CA ASN A 185 0.14 5.10 -4.04
C ASN A 185 -0.21 6.54 -3.69
N LEU A 186 0.77 7.32 -3.24
CA LEU A 186 0.55 8.74 -3.07
C LEU A 186 0.50 9.37 -4.46
N HIS A 187 -0.55 10.11 -4.79
CA HIS A 187 -0.73 10.68 -6.12
C HIS A 187 -1.48 12.01 -6.10
N GLY A 188 -1.16 12.85 -7.08
CA GLY A 188 -1.94 14.05 -7.40
C GLY A 188 -3.05 13.74 -8.40
N GLU A 189 -3.39 14.73 -9.23
CA GLU A 189 -4.41 14.60 -10.28
C GLU A 189 -3.97 13.74 -11.49
N GLY A 190 -2.75 13.20 -11.43
CA GLY A 190 -2.10 12.47 -12.50
C GLY A 190 -1.66 13.38 -13.65
N TRP A 191 -0.82 12.85 -14.55
CA TRP A 191 -0.23 13.60 -15.67
C TRP A 191 -1.25 14.30 -16.58
N ALA A 192 -2.46 13.74 -16.70
CA ALA A 192 -3.54 14.31 -17.52
C ALA A 192 -4.47 15.26 -16.73
N GLY A 193 -4.31 15.38 -15.41
CA GLY A 193 -5.21 16.13 -14.53
C GLY A 193 -6.61 15.51 -14.43
N THR A 194 -6.73 14.19 -14.65
CA THR A 194 -8.03 13.50 -14.75
C THR A 194 -8.26 12.50 -13.62
N ASN A 195 -7.33 12.35 -12.68
CA ASN A 195 -7.56 11.45 -11.56
C ASN A 195 -8.69 12.01 -10.70
N PRO A 196 -9.70 11.19 -10.40
CA PRO A 196 -10.88 11.65 -9.67
C PRO A 196 -10.61 11.83 -8.17
N THR A 197 -9.41 11.50 -7.69
CA THR A 197 -8.98 11.58 -6.29
C THR A 197 -7.58 12.17 -6.21
N ARG A 198 -7.22 12.63 -5.01
CA ARG A 198 -5.85 12.97 -4.61
C ARG A 198 -5.53 12.21 -3.31
N HIS A 199 -4.31 11.71 -3.20
CA HIS A 199 -3.79 11.02 -2.02
C HIS A 199 -2.39 11.57 -1.73
N ASP A 200 -2.32 12.66 -0.98
CA ASP A 200 -1.06 13.39 -0.82
C ASP A 200 -0.18 12.86 0.32
N THR A 201 -0.77 12.15 1.29
CA THR A 201 -0.05 11.72 2.50
C THR A 201 -0.47 10.34 2.98
N CYS A 202 0.47 9.56 3.49
CA CYS A 202 0.17 8.37 4.30
C CYS A 202 1.04 8.34 5.56
N GLU A 203 0.62 7.53 6.53
CA GLU A 203 1.27 7.46 7.84
C GLU A 203 1.36 6.01 8.33
N ILE A 204 2.47 5.70 9.00
CA ILE A 204 2.63 4.49 9.81
C ILE A 204 3.10 4.83 11.22
N THR A 205 2.57 4.10 12.20
CA THR A 205 2.94 4.22 13.62
C THR A 205 3.71 2.98 14.09
N PHE A 206 4.81 3.20 14.83
CA PHE A 206 5.56 2.19 15.55
C PHE A 206 5.49 2.45 17.06
N GLU A 207 4.95 1.49 17.81
CA GLU A 207 4.77 1.59 19.26
C GLU A 207 5.84 0.81 20.03
N LYS A 208 5.94 1.07 21.34
CA LYS A 208 6.83 0.35 22.27
C LYS A 208 8.31 0.44 21.89
N ALA A 209 8.72 1.59 21.35
CA ALA A 209 10.13 1.84 21.10
C ALA A 209 10.87 2.15 22.41
N PRO A 210 11.91 1.37 22.75
CA PRO A 210 12.54 1.47 24.04
C PRO A 210 13.39 2.73 24.14
N LEU A 211 13.00 3.64 25.02
CA LEU A 211 13.77 4.83 25.36
C LEU A 211 14.94 4.42 26.26
N ALA A 212 16.14 4.32 25.70
CA ALA A 212 17.35 3.99 26.46
C ALA A 212 18.45 5.04 26.27
N GLU A 213 19.19 5.31 27.34
CA GLU A 213 20.38 6.17 27.30
C GLU A 213 21.42 5.53 26.37
N ASN A 214 21.82 6.23 25.31
CA ASN A 214 22.71 5.75 24.23
C ASN A 214 22.10 4.72 23.26
N ALA A 215 20.76 4.65 23.14
CA ALA A 215 20.16 3.93 22.03
C ALA A 215 20.55 4.59 20.69
N ALA A 216 20.93 3.76 19.71
CA ALA A 216 21.05 4.21 18.32
C ALA A 216 19.80 3.76 17.58
N ALA A 217 19.13 4.67 16.88
CA ALA A 217 17.91 4.38 16.15
C ALA A 217 18.07 4.76 14.68
N ASP A 218 17.74 3.85 13.78
CA ASP A 218 17.83 4.07 12.34
C ASP A 218 16.48 3.77 11.69
N LEU A 219 16.05 4.63 10.76
CA LEU A 219 14.90 4.40 9.90
C LEU A 219 15.34 4.24 8.46
N THR A 220 15.05 3.09 7.86
CA THR A 220 15.23 2.85 6.42
C THR A 220 13.88 2.90 5.71
N VAL A 221 13.78 3.63 4.61
CA VAL A 221 12.57 3.71 3.77
C VAL A 221 12.87 3.26 2.35
N VAL A 222 11.89 2.68 1.66
CA VAL A 222 11.96 2.32 0.23
C VAL A 222 10.84 3.00 -0.51
N LEU A 223 11.20 3.81 -1.50
CA LEU A 223 10.30 4.58 -2.35
C LEU A 223 10.45 4.08 -3.80
N LEU A 224 9.33 3.81 -4.46
CA LEU A 224 9.29 3.49 -5.88
C LEU A 224 8.57 4.58 -6.68
N ALA A 225 8.85 4.62 -7.98
CA ALA A 225 8.32 5.61 -8.91
C ALA A 225 8.71 7.06 -8.58
N SER A 226 9.79 7.23 -7.84
CA SER A 226 10.34 8.53 -7.48
C SER A 226 10.91 9.27 -8.69
N THR A 227 10.87 10.60 -8.70
CA THR A 227 11.30 11.41 -9.84
C THR A 227 12.18 12.57 -9.40
N LYS A 228 13.42 12.57 -9.89
CA LYS A 228 14.35 13.67 -9.64
C LYS A 228 13.77 15.02 -10.09
N GLY A 229 13.72 15.97 -9.17
CA GLY A 229 13.20 17.32 -9.45
C GLY A 229 11.76 17.52 -9.05
N GLN A 230 11.08 16.47 -8.57
CA GLN A 230 9.75 16.53 -7.99
C GLN A 230 9.88 16.28 -6.48
N PRO A 231 9.81 17.33 -5.64
CA PRO A 231 10.14 17.20 -4.22
C PRO A 231 9.08 16.43 -3.42
N ASP A 232 9.53 15.50 -2.60
CA ASP A 232 8.73 14.74 -1.64
C ASP A 232 9.32 14.82 -0.22
N TYR A 233 8.54 14.38 0.77
CA TYR A 233 8.91 14.53 2.17
C TYR A 233 8.65 13.26 2.98
N VAL A 234 9.59 12.98 3.88
CA VAL A 234 9.41 11.99 4.95
C VAL A 234 9.59 12.72 6.27
N LEU A 235 8.61 12.61 7.15
CA LEU A 235 8.65 13.16 8.50
C LEU A 235 8.75 12.05 9.52
N PHE A 236 9.52 12.28 10.57
CA PHE A 236 9.54 11.42 11.74
C PHE A 236 9.14 12.23 12.97
N ASN A 237 8.05 11.85 13.62
CA ASN A 237 7.52 12.53 14.81
C ASN A 237 7.25 14.03 14.61
N GLY A 238 6.85 14.41 13.40
CA GLY A 238 6.56 15.78 12.98
C GLY A 238 7.78 16.58 12.51
N GLU A 239 8.96 15.98 12.47
CA GLU A 239 10.20 16.63 12.02
C GLU A 239 10.58 16.13 10.62
N ASP A 240 10.87 17.06 9.71
CA ASP A 240 11.34 16.74 8.37
C ASP A 240 12.68 16.00 8.39
N LEU A 241 12.75 14.88 7.66
CA LEU A 241 13.98 14.17 7.38
C LEU A 241 14.67 14.73 6.12
N GLY A 242 15.85 14.19 5.84
CA GLY A 242 16.68 14.58 4.70
C GLY A 242 17.40 15.92 4.86
N VAL A 243 18.05 16.38 3.80
CA VAL A 243 18.66 17.71 3.68
C VAL A 243 17.89 18.57 2.67
N PRO A 244 17.80 19.90 2.87
CA PRO A 244 17.20 20.76 1.85
C PRO A 244 17.97 20.68 0.54
N VAL A 245 17.26 20.67 -0.58
CA VAL A 245 17.89 20.71 -1.90
C VAL A 245 18.60 22.04 -2.10
N THR A 246 19.78 22.00 -2.70
CA THR A 246 20.58 23.21 -2.97
C THR A 246 20.55 23.64 -4.43
N ASP A 247 20.09 22.76 -5.33
CA ASP A 247 19.97 23.06 -6.76
C ASP A 247 18.67 23.80 -7.07
N LEU A 248 18.67 25.11 -6.85
CA LEU A 248 17.54 25.98 -7.15
C LEU A 248 17.29 26.15 -8.66
N SER A 249 17.99 25.44 -9.56
CA SER A 249 17.65 25.41 -10.98
C SER A 249 16.51 24.43 -11.29
N LEU A 250 16.36 23.38 -10.47
CA LEU A 250 15.33 22.35 -10.60
C LEU A 250 14.24 22.48 -9.54
N TYR A 251 14.58 23.01 -8.36
CA TYR A 251 13.66 23.03 -7.22
C TYR A 251 13.21 24.45 -6.82
N PRO A 252 12.00 24.57 -6.24
CA PRO A 252 11.60 25.74 -5.46
C PRO A 252 12.43 25.89 -4.18
N GLU A 253 12.44 27.09 -3.60
CA GLU A 253 13.19 27.36 -2.38
C GLU A 253 12.56 26.63 -1.19
N GLY A 254 13.39 26.01 -0.34
CA GLY A 254 12.93 25.27 0.84
C GLY A 254 12.53 23.82 0.59
N ALA A 255 12.56 23.36 -0.67
CA ALA A 255 12.25 21.98 -1.02
C ALA A 255 13.22 20.95 -0.40
N ARG A 256 12.70 19.75 -0.22
CA ARG A 256 13.43 18.51 0.07
C ARG A 256 12.99 17.50 -0.99
N ASP A 257 13.85 16.57 -1.32
CA ASP A 257 13.56 15.53 -2.31
C ASP A 257 14.27 14.27 -1.83
N ILE A 258 13.50 13.39 -1.19
CA ILE A 258 13.97 12.10 -0.66
C ILE A 258 13.95 11.06 -1.79
N GLY A 259 12.94 11.13 -2.65
CA GLY A 259 12.74 10.35 -3.87
C GLY A 259 13.44 10.94 -5.09
N ASN A 260 14.74 11.21 -5.00
CA ASN A 260 15.46 11.94 -6.05
C ASN A 260 16.20 11.04 -7.07
N GLU A 261 15.89 9.74 -7.07
CA GLU A 261 16.53 8.68 -7.85
C GLU A 261 18.03 8.47 -7.52
N CYS A 262 18.45 8.71 -6.27
CA CYS A 262 19.83 8.66 -5.79
C CYS A 262 19.94 8.09 -4.37
N ILE A 263 20.04 6.76 -4.30
CA ILE A 263 20.09 5.99 -3.04
C ILE A 263 21.20 6.43 -2.10
N GLY A 264 20.83 6.71 -0.86
CA GLY A 264 21.71 7.01 0.27
C GLY A 264 22.26 8.43 0.27
N ASP A 265 21.62 9.36 -0.44
CA ASP A 265 22.06 10.76 -0.51
C ASP A 265 21.27 11.71 0.39
N ALA A 266 20.11 11.29 0.92
CA ALA A 266 19.19 12.20 1.62
C ALA A 266 19.81 12.81 2.89
N THR A 267 20.87 12.23 3.43
CA THR A 267 21.63 12.76 4.58
C THR A 267 22.89 13.56 4.19
N GLY A 268 23.05 13.92 2.91
CA GLY A 268 24.18 14.68 2.37
C GLY A 268 25.31 13.81 1.78
N GLY A 269 25.05 12.53 1.55
CA GLY A 269 25.96 11.62 0.86
C GLY A 269 26.04 11.88 -0.64
N ALA A 270 26.98 11.22 -1.34
CA ALA A 270 27.03 11.28 -2.81
C ALA A 270 25.97 10.38 -3.48
N GLY A 271 25.44 9.41 -2.73
CA GLY A 271 24.47 8.43 -3.20
C GLY A 271 24.93 7.53 -4.34
N VAL A 272 23.97 6.76 -4.86
CA VAL A 272 24.10 5.93 -6.07
C VAL A 272 22.83 6.10 -6.90
N GLU A 273 22.98 6.57 -8.14
CA GLU A 273 21.85 6.73 -9.06
C GLU A 273 21.08 5.41 -9.23
N ALA A 274 19.77 5.48 -9.01
CA ALA A 274 18.84 4.37 -9.17
C ALA A 274 17.51 4.88 -9.70
N ARG A 275 17.35 4.77 -11.02
CA ARG A 275 16.19 5.35 -11.70
C ARG A 275 14.85 4.88 -11.13
N TYR A 276 14.00 5.81 -10.71
CA TYR A 276 12.68 5.59 -10.09
C TYR A 276 12.66 4.83 -8.75
N VAL A 277 13.79 4.76 -8.04
CA VAL A 277 13.88 4.05 -6.77
C VAL A 277 14.80 4.78 -5.82
N ASP A 278 14.34 4.98 -4.59
CA ASP A 278 15.16 5.51 -3.50
C ASP A 278 15.09 4.61 -2.27
N VAL A 279 16.24 4.47 -1.62
CA VAL A 279 16.38 3.71 -0.38
C VAL A 279 17.24 4.52 0.58
N GLU A 280 16.57 5.24 1.48
CA GLU A 280 17.22 6.16 2.39
C GLU A 280 17.29 5.61 3.80
N THR A 281 18.33 5.98 4.54
CA THR A 281 18.47 5.62 5.96
C THR A 281 18.83 6.84 6.79
N PHE A 282 18.09 7.05 7.87
CA PHE A 282 18.20 8.23 8.74
C PHE A 282 18.54 7.83 10.16
N ASP A 283 19.49 8.54 10.78
CA ASP A 283 19.75 8.47 12.23
C ASP A 283 18.67 9.27 12.98
N LEU A 284 17.91 8.56 13.81
CA LEU A 284 16.77 9.06 14.57
C LEU A 284 17.03 9.15 16.07
N GLY A 285 18.26 8.96 16.54
CA GLY A 285 18.54 8.84 17.98
C GLY A 285 17.98 10.00 18.82
N ARG A 286 17.94 11.22 18.27
CA ARG A 286 17.39 12.41 18.94
C ARG A 286 15.86 12.60 18.79
N LEU A 287 15.25 11.90 17.86
CA LEU A 287 13.82 12.03 17.51
C LEU A 287 12.97 10.89 18.05
N LEU A 288 13.60 9.80 18.50
CA LEU A 288 12.92 8.61 19.01
C LEU A 288 12.04 8.94 20.23
N LYS A 289 10.80 8.49 20.15
CA LYS A 289 9.79 8.49 21.22
C LYS A 289 9.37 7.04 21.50
N ASP A 290 8.51 6.80 22.49
CA ASP A 290 7.95 5.47 22.75
C ASP A 290 6.99 5.04 21.62
N THR A 291 6.10 5.95 21.21
CA THR A 291 5.30 5.86 19.98
C THR A 291 5.88 6.79 18.94
N ASN A 292 6.14 6.26 17.74
CA ASN A 292 6.77 6.98 16.65
C ASN A 292 5.88 7.00 15.41
N HIS A 293 5.76 8.17 14.80
CA HIS A 293 4.96 8.41 13.61
C HIS A 293 5.89 8.69 12.43
N VAL A 294 5.70 7.97 11.32
CA VAL A 294 6.38 8.22 10.05
C VAL A 294 5.33 8.65 9.04
N VAL A 295 5.47 9.87 8.52
CA VAL A 295 4.55 10.43 7.52
C VAL A 295 5.29 10.58 6.21
N PHE A 296 4.67 10.14 5.13
CA PHE A 296 5.13 10.38 3.77
C PHE A 296 4.23 11.42 3.14
N GLU A 297 4.82 12.40 2.45
CA GLU A 297 4.08 13.43 1.71
C GLU A 297 4.60 13.48 0.28
N ARG A 298 3.68 13.48 -0.67
CA ARG A 298 3.97 13.55 -2.11
C ARG A 298 4.60 14.89 -2.53
N GLY A 299 4.32 15.95 -1.79
CA GLY A 299 4.71 17.33 -2.12
C GLY A 299 4.08 18.34 -1.15
N ARG A 300 4.41 19.62 -1.31
CA ARG A 300 3.87 20.72 -0.50
C ARG A 300 3.65 21.95 -1.37
N ASP A 301 2.63 22.76 -1.08
CA ASP A 301 2.44 24.07 -1.72
C ASP A 301 3.51 25.03 -1.15
N LEU A 302 4.58 25.25 -1.91
CA LEU A 302 5.77 26.00 -1.48
C LEU A 302 5.70 27.46 -1.92
N ASP A 303 4.95 27.79 -2.97
CA ASP A 303 4.76 29.15 -3.44
C ASP A 303 3.49 29.84 -2.90
N GLY A 304 2.60 29.08 -2.26
CA GLY A 304 1.42 29.55 -1.55
C GLY A 304 0.23 29.86 -2.46
N ASP A 305 0.18 29.28 -3.67
CA ASP A 305 -0.91 29.47 -4.62
C ASP A 305 -2.14 28.56 -4.36
N GLY A 306 -2.01 27.62 -3.42
CA GLY A 306 -3.04 26.67 -3.02
C GLY A 306 -3.00 25.34 -3.78
N GLU A 307 -2.03 25.14 -4.68
CA GLU A 307 -1.83 23.91 -5.45
C GLU A 307 -0.45 23.30 -5.18
N ILE A 308 -0.32 21.99 -5.41
CA ILE A 308 0.98 21.31 -5.38
C ILE A 308 1.30 20.97 -6.83
N SER A 309 2.07 21.82 -7.50
CA SER A 309 2.35 21.63 -8.92
C SER A 309 3.30 20.45 -9.15
N THR A 310 2.94 19.53 -10.04
CA THR A 310 3.84 18.40 -10.44
C THR A 310 4.56 18.67 -11.77
N THR A 311 4.28 19.82 -12.40
CA THR A 311 4.78 20.15 -13.74
C THR A 311 5.48 21.50 -13.77
N GLY A 312 6.09 21.82 -14.91
CA GLY A 312 6.83 23.07 -15.09
C GLY A 312 8.31 22.94 -14.73
N SER A 313 8.98 24.08 -14.61
CA SER A 313 10.44 24.12 -14.38
C SER A 313 10.85 23.88 -12.93
N LYS A 314 9.90 24.02 -12.00
CA LYS A 314 10.12 23.87 -10.55
C LYS A 314 8.86 23.26 -9.91
N PRO A 315 8.59 21.97 -10.13
CA PRO A 315 7.53 21.28 -9.43
C PRO A 315 7.69 21.37 -7.90
N GLU A 316 6.58 21.20 -7.21
CA GLU A 316 6.45 21.24 -5.76
C GLU A 316 6.02 19.87 -5.17
N GLY A 317 5.80 18.89 -6.05
CA GLY A 317 5.47 17.51 -5.66
C GLY A 317 5.66 16.50 -6.79
N GLU A 318 5.63 15.23 -6.39
CA GLU A 318 5.65 14.03 -7.25
C GLU A 318 4.31 13.82 -7.96
N ASP A 319 4.29 13.38 -9.23
CA ASP A 319 3.02 12.97 -9.86
C ASP A 319 2.38 11.79 -9.12
N TYR A 320 3.20 10.79 -8.79
CA TYR A 320 2.88 9.71 -7.87
C TYR A 320 4.15 9.08 -7.30
N ILE A 321 4.12 8.64 -6.05
CA ILE A 321 5.24 7.99 -5.37
C ILE A 321 4.71 6.86 -4.49
N HIS A 322 5.49 5.78 -4.38
CA HIS A 322 5.09 4.56 -3.68
C HIS A 322 6.01 4.24 -2.50
N PRO A 323 5.63 4.63 -1.27
CA PRO A 323 6.19 4.05 -0.06
C PRO A 323 5.86 2.55 0.05
N CYS A 324 6.88 1.70 -0.07
CA CYS A 324 6.69 0.24 -0.11
C CYS A 324 7.27 -0.52 1.10
N SER A 325 8.28 0.04 1.76
CA SER A 325 8.85 -0.56 2.97
C SER A 325 9.41 0.48 3.91
N VAL A 326 9.22 0.27 5.22
CA VAL A 326 9.69 1.14 6.30
C VAL A 326 10.23 0.27 7.41
N ILE A 327 11.50 0.48 7.79
CA ILE A 327 12.19 -0.33 8.78
C ILE A 327 12.72 0.59 9.87
N LEU A 328 12.20 0.46 11.08
CA LEU A 328 12.73 1.12 12.27
C LEU A 328 13.56 0.10 13.06
N THR A 329 14.79 0.47 13.42
CA THR A 329 15.65 -0.33 14.31
C THR A 329 16.10 0.52 15.49
N VAL A 330 16.18 -0.09 16.68
CA VAL A 330 16.65 0.54 17.91
C VAL A 330 17.65 -0.39 18.59
N ARG A 331 18.93 -0.01 18.54
CA ARG A 331 20.05 -0.74 19.13
C ARG A 331 20.30 -0.30 20.57
N ARG A 332 20.34 -1.26 21.50
CA ARG A 332 20.50 -1.04 22.94
C ARG A 332 21.70 -1.83 23.50
N PRO A 333 22.85 -1.17 23.70
CA PRO A 333 24.00 -1.80 24.35
C PRO A 333 23.68 -2.25 25.78
N GLY A 334 24.04 -3.49 26.13
CA GLY A 334 23.89 -4.02 27.49
C GLY A 334 22.48 -4.47 27.90
N ALA A 335 21.48 -4.35 27.02
CA ALA A 335 20.15 -4.93 27.25
C ALA A 335 20.18 -6.46 27.17
N SER A 336 19.23 -7.11 27.85
CA SER A 336 19.03 -8.57 27.78
C SER A 336 17.71 -8.87 27.06
N PRO A 337 17.70 -9.78 26.08
CA PRO A 337 16.49 -10.15 25.36
C PRO A 337 15.48 -10.85 26.26
N ALA A 338 14.21 -10.42 26.20
CA ALA A 338 13.06 -11.07 26.84
C ALA A 338 11.84 -11.00 25.91
N PRO A 339 10.91 -11.98 25.95
CA PRO A 339 9.63 -11.88 25.27
C PRO A 339 8.81 -10.68 25.76
N ASP A 340 8.02 -10.08 24.89
CA ASP A 340 7.16 -8.91 25.17
C ASP A 340 5.97 -9.01 24.22
N PHE A 341 4.96 -9.77 24.63
CA PHE A 341 3.77 -10.02 23.83
C PHE A 341 2.70 -8.96 24.09
N SER A 342 1.86 -8.77 23.07
CA SER A 342 0.69 -7.91 23.15
C SER A 342 -0.40 -8.49 22.27
N VAL A 343 -1.65 -8.14 22.56
CA VAL A 343 -2.81 -8.58 21.78
C VAL A 343 -3.53 -7.36 21.21
N ASP A 344 -3.70 -7.32 19.89
CA ASP A 344 -4.54 -6.30 19.25
C ASP A 344 -6.01 -6.54 19.64
N ALA A 345 -6.83 -5.49 19.61
CA ALA A 345 -8.26 -5.60 19.87
C ALA A 345 -8.89 -6.72 19.01
N PRO A 346 -9.58 -7.71 19.63
CA PRO A 346 -10.14 -8.82 18.89
C PRO A 346 -11.27 -8.36 17.97
N VAL A 347 -11.40 -9.02 16.83
CA VAL A 347 -12.47 -8.79 15.85
C VAL A 347 -13.36 -10.02 15.82
N ALA A 348 -14.68 -9.81 15.90
CA ALA A 348 -15.66 -10.88 15.74
C ALA A 348 -16.38 -10.72 14.39
N THR A 349 -16.33 -11.76 13.57
CA THR A 349 -17.07 -11.84 12.29
C THR A 349 -18.17 -12.89 12.39
N GLY A 350 -19.30 -12.65 11.73
CA GLY A 350 -20.43 -13.59 11.77
C GLY A 350 -21.16 -13.67 13.13
N ALA A 351 -21.00 -12.67 13.99
CA ALA A 351 -21.61 -12.63 15.33
C ALA A 351 -23.11 -12.31 15.29
N TYR A 352 -23.91 -13.26 14.80
CA TYR A 352 -25.36 -13.17 14.69
C TYR A 352 -26.06 -14.18 15.61
N ALA A 353 -27.25 -13.82 16.10
CA ALA A 353 -27.99 -14.67 17.03
C ALA A 353 -28.25 -16.05 16.42
N GLY A 354 -27.73 -17.09 17.07
CA GLY A 354 -27.89 -18.48 16.65
C GLY A 354 -26.92 -18.95 15.55
N GLU A 355 -25.97 -18.11 15.12
CA GLU A 355 -24.89 -18.49 14.19
C GLU A 355 -23.55 -18.61 14.94
N GLU A 356 -22.63 -19.40 14.38
CA GLU A 356 -21.26 -19.48 14.88
C GLU A 356 -20.47 -18.28 14.36
N ALA A 357 -19.91 -17.50 15.28
CA ALA A 357 -19.03 -16.38 15.01
C ALA A 357 -17.57 -16.83 15.02
N THR A 358 -16.73 -16.18 14.22
CA THR A 358 -15.26 -16.29 14.32
C THR A 358 -14.71 -15.12 15.11
N ILE A 359 -14.01 -15.39 16.20
CA ILE A 359 -13.21 -14.42 16.94
C ILE A 359 -11.78 -14.54 16.45
N GLN A 360 -11.20 -13.43 16.01
CA GLN A 360 -9.82 -13.34 15.55
C GLN A 360 -9.10 -12.24 16.33
N ALA A 361 -7.82 -12.45 16.63
CA ALA A 361 -6.93 -11.41 17.17
C ALA A 361 -5.53 -11.54 16.57
N THR A 362 -4.78 -10.45 16.59
CA THR A 362 -3.35 -10.45 16.26
C THR A 362 -2.56 -10.45 17.55
N VAL A 363 -1.74 -11.47 17.75
CA VAL A 363 -0.73 -11.52 18.80
C VAL A 363 0.58 -11.00 18.22
N ARG A 364 1.16 -10.01 18.88
CA ARG A 364 2.42 -9.38 18.51
C ARG A 364 3.48 -9.68 19.55
N ASN A 365 4.73 -9.90 19.12
CA ASN A 365 5.90 -9.97 19.99
C ASN A 365 6.83 -8.80 19.64
N HIS A 366 7.06 -7.90 20.59
CA HIS A 366 7.98 -6.77 20.50
C HIS A 366 9.37 -7.13 21.05
N GLY A 367 9.47 -8.28 21.71
CA GLY A 367 10.65 -8.78 22.37
C GLY A 367 11.29 -9.96 21.64
N ALA A 368 12.12 -10.68 22.38
CA ALA A 368 12.79 -11.86 21.86
C ALA A 368 11.80 -13.01 21.68
N ARG A 369 11.95 -13.78 20.60
CA ARG A 369 11.10 -14.94 20.35
C ARG A 369 11.43 -16.05 21.36
N PRO A 370 10.49 -16.48 22.24
CA PRO A 370 10.77 -17.58 23.14
C PRO A 370 10.77 -18.93 22.42
N ASP A 371 11.45 -19.89 23.03
CA ASP A 371 11.35 -21.30 22.64
C ASP A 371 10.03 -21.93 23.13
N GLY A 372 9.53 -22.90 22.38
CA GLY A 372 8.34 -23.66 22.76
C GLY A 372 7.02 -23.01 22.32
N LYS A 373 5.93 -23.36 23.03
CA LYS A 373 4.58 -22.90 22.73
C LYS A 373 4.11 -21.88 23.77
N ILE A 374 3.24 -20.98 23.33
CA ILE A 374 2.49 -20.05 24.17
C ILE A 374 0.99 -20.40 24.11
N ALA A 375 0.27 -20.08 25.18
CA ALA A 375 -1.17 -20.30 25.25
C ALA A 375 -1.90 -18.99 24.92
N VAL A 376 -2.91 -19.04 24.05
CA VAL A 376 -3.83 -17.93 23.79
C VAL A 376 -5.22 -18.31 24.26
N VAL A 377 -5.78 -17.51 25.17
CA VAL A 377 -7.06 -17.74 25.84
C VAL A 377 -8.09 -16.77 25.28
N PHE A 378 -9.14 -17.31 24.68
CA PHE A 378 -10.33 -16.57 24.24
C PHE A 378 -11.40 -16.67 25.31
N SER A 379 -11.99 -15.53 25.67
CA SER A 379 -13.06 -15.44 26.67
C SER A 379 -14.25 -14.65 26.16
N VAL A 380 -15.44 -15.03 26.64
CA VAL A 380 -16.70 -14.30 26.45
C VAL A 380 -17.29 -14.02 27.82
N ASP A 381 -17.60 -12.76 28.10
CA ASP A 381 -18.15 -12.26 29.37
C ASP A 381 -17.32 -12.73 30.58
N GLY A 382 -15.99 -12.67 30.43
CA GLY A 382 -15.02 -13.07 31.45
C GLY A 382 -14.86 -14.58 31.65
N ARG A 383 -15.49 -15.43 30.82
CA ARG A 383 -15.34 -16.89 30.87
C ARG A 383 -14.54 -17.39 29.67
N ALA A 384 -13.46 -18.13 29.94
CA ALA A 384 -12.68 -18.78 28.89
C ALA A 384 -13.55 -19.77 28.10
N VAL A 385 -13.64 -19.55 26.79
CA VAL A 385 -14.35 -20.42 25.84
C VAL A 385 -13.39 -21.34 25.10
N ARG A 386 -12.14 -20.89 24.87
CA ARG A 386 -11.11 -21.68 24.20
C ARG A 386 -9.71 -21.27 24.67
N THR A 387 -8.82 -22.26 24.76
CA THR A 387 -7.37 -22.04 24.80
C THR A 387 -6.74 -22.69 23.58
N VAL A 388 -5.84 -21.98 22.90
CA VAL A 388 -5.08 -22.45 21.74
C VAL A 388 -3.60 -22.40 22.07
N GLU A 389 -2.90 -23.50 21.86
CA GLU A 389 -1.43 -23.57 22.00
C GLU A 389 -0.78 -23.32 20.65
N VAL A 390 -0.01 -22.24 20.53
CA VAL A 390 0.65 -21.84 19.28
C VAL A 390 2.17 -21.75 19.45
N GLU A 391 2.91 -22.06 18.38
CA GLU A 391 4.33 -21.68 18.30
C GLU A 391 4.41 -20.21 17.91
N PRO A 392 5.17 -19.37 18.66
CA PRO A 392 5.34 -17.96 18.30
C PRO A 392 5.90 -17.81 16.89
N ALA A 393 5.27 -16.97 16.06
CA ALA A 393 5.71 -16.72 14.70
C ALA A 393 7.13 -16.12 14.66
N ARG A 394 7.93 -16.48 13.64
CA ARG A 394 9.27 -15.90 13.43
C ARG A 394 9.22 -14.40 13.14
N SER A 395 8.13 -13.93 12.53
CA SER A 395 7.86 -12.53 12.29
C SER A 395 7.54 -11.75 13.56
N GLY A 396 7.20 -12.39 14.68
CA GLY A 396 6.62 -11.70 15.83
C GLY A 396 5.23 -11.11 15.58
N VAL A 397 4.56 -11.44 14.47
CA VAL A 397 3.17 -11.06 14.17
C VAL A 397 2.41 -12.32 13.80
N GLN A 398 1.36 -12.65 14.56
CA GLN A 398 0.64 -13.91 14.40
C GLN A 398 -0.86 -13.71 14.61
N GLN A 399 -1.66 -14.10 13.63
CA GLN A 399 -3.11 -14.18 13.81
C GLN A 399 -3.50 -15.49 14.50
N VAL A 400 -4.50 -15.39 15.37
CA VAL A 400 -5.09 -16.51 16.11
C VAL A 400 -6.60 -16.36 16.11
N GLU A 401 -7.32 -17.48 16.02
CA GLU A 401 -8.78 -17.46 15.90
C GLU A 401 -9.47 -18.62 16.62
N THR A 402 -10.75 -18.43 16.90
CA THR A 402 -11.65 -19.48 17.38
C THR A 402 -13.11 -19.26 16.98
N GLY A 403 -13.88 -20.34 16.88
CA GLY A 403 -15.34 -20.30 16.67
C GLY A 403 -16.12 -20.29 17.99
N VAL A 404 -17.16 -19.46 18.07
CA VAL A 404 -18.09 -19.42 19.22
C VAL A 404 -19.50 -19.04 18.79
N THR A 405 -20.52 -19.67 19.37
CA THR A 405 -21.90 -19.21 19.24
C THR A 405 -22.24 -18.28 20.39
N LEU A 406 -22.67 -17.06 20.06
CA LEU A 406 -23.07 -16.04 21.03
C LEU A 406 -24.60 -15.98 21.16
N ALA A 407 -25.08 -15.66 22.35
CA ALA A 407 -26.50 -15.40 22.57
C ALA A 407 -26.86 -14.01 22.04
N GLU A 408 -28.16 -13.71 21.91
CA GLU A 408 -28.59 -12.34 21.65
C GLU A 408 -28.30 -11.46 22.87
N GLY A 409 -27.73 -10.28 22.64
CA GLY A 409 -27.37 -9.32 23.68
C GLY A 409 -26.00 -8.69 23.48
N ARG A 410 -25.55 -7.95 24.50
CA ARG A 410 -24.22 -7.35 24.56
C ARG A 410 -23.25 -8.35 25.18
N HIS A 411 -22.10 -8.51 24.54
CA HIS A 411 -21.02 -9.38 25.00
C HIS A 411 -19.70 -8.64 25.05
N THR A 412 -18.85 -9.01 26.00
CA THR A 412 -17.43 -8.62 26.01
C THR A 412 -16.61 -9.82 25.57
N ILE A 413 -15.89 -9.67 24.47
CA ILE A 413 -14.88 -10.65 24.04
C ILE A 413 -13.53 -10.18 24.56
N SER A 414 -12.75 -11.08 25.16
CA SER A 414 -11.35 -10.84 25.44
C SER A 414 -10.45 -11.94 24.89
N VAL A 415 -9.24 -11.56 24.48
CA VAL A 415 -8.19 -12.48 24.06
C VAL A 415 -6.94 -12.15 24.85
N ARG A 416 -6.38 -13.16 25.51
CA ARG A 416 -5.15 -13.04 26.30
C ARG A 416 -4.09 -14.00 25.85
N VAL A 417 -2.84 -13.56 25.79
CA VAL A 417 -1.66 -14.41 25.60
C VAL A 417 -1.00 -14.69 26.96
N ASP A 418 -0.75 -15.96 27.25
CA ASP A 418 -0.05 -16.44 28.44
C ASP A 418 1.34 -16.93 28.02
N ALA A 419 2.35 -16.06 28.18
CA ALA A 419 3.76 -16.34 27.90
C ALA A 419 4.63 -16.21 29.16
N THR A 420 5.54 -17.16 29.39
CA THR A 420 6.44 -17.11 30.55
C THR A 420 7.57 -16.14 30.32
N GLY A 421 7.86 -15.28 31.31
CA GLY A 421 8.97 -14.33 31.24
C GLY A 421 8.68 -13.12 30.36
N ASP A 422 7.41 -12.88 30.06
CA ASP A 422 6.96 -11.68 29.36
C ASP A 422 7.38 -10.40 30.10
N ALA A 423 7.97 -9.46 29.38
CA ALA A 423 8.55 -8.24 29.92
C ALA A 423 7.49 -7.21 30.32
N ASP A 424 6.30 -7.26 29.73
CA ASP A 424 5.22 -6.31 29.95
C ASP A 424 3.87 -7.02 30.03
N PRO A 425 3.52 -7.67 31.14
CA PRO A 425 2.31 -8.50 31.18
C PRO A 425 0.98 -7.72 31.13
N VAL A 426 1.00 -6.39 31.07
CA VAL A 426 -0.20 -5.54 31.16
C VAL A 426 -0.96 -5.40 29.84
N ASP A 427 -0.31 -5.64 28.71
CA ASP A 427 -0.90 -5.55 27.37
C ASP A 427 -1.08 -6.93 26.70
N ASN A 428 -0.85 -7.98 27.48
CA ASN A 428 -1.12 -9.37 27.08
C ASN A 428 -2.61 -9.67 26.88
N GLU A 429 -3.53 -8.77 27.22
CA GLU A 429 -4.97 -8.95 27.03
C GLU A 429 -5.61 -7.73 26.37
N ALA A 430 -6.42 -7.98 25.34
CA ALA A 430 -7.28 -6.97 24.73
C ALA A 430 -8.73 -7.44 24.68
N SER A 431 -9.65 -6.48 24.67
CA SER A 431 -11.09 -6.75 24.72
C SER A 431 -11.88 -5.81 23.81
N VAL A 432 -13.03 -6.30 23.33
CA VAL A 432 -14.01 -5.51 22.59
C VAL A 432 -15.42 -5.81 23.11
N GLU A 433 -16.28 -4.80 23.11
CA GLU A 433 -17.72 -5.02 23.28
C GLU A 433 -18.40 -5.17 21.92
N LEU A 434 -19.36 -6.08 21.82
CA LEU A 434 -20.21 -6.19 20.64
C LEU A 434 -21.66 -6.51 20.99
N THR A 435 -22.57 -6.12 20.10
CA THR A 435 -23.99 -6.44 20.16
C THR A 435 -24.31 -7.55 19.16
N VAL A 436 -24.93 -8.63 19.65
CA VAL A 436 -25.40 -9.76 18.84
C VAL A 436 -26.92 -9.72 18.79
N GLY A 437 -27.47 -9.78 17.58
CA GLY A 437 -28.91 -9.82 17.32
C GLY A 437 -29.20 -10.40 15.94
N THR A 438 -30.16 -9.82 15.22
CA THR A 438 -30.45 -10.26 13.84
C THR A 438 -29.35 -9.89 12.87
N ILE A 439 -29.30 -10.59 11.74
CA ILE A 439 -28.41 -10.28 10.62
C ILE A 439 -28.46 -8.77 10.29
N PRO A 440 -27.30 -8.13 10.03
CA PRO A 440 -27.21 -6.74 9.57
C PRO A 440 -28.09 -6.39 8.37
N ASP A 441 -28.36 -5.09 8.21
CA ASP A 441 -29.09 -4.52 7.07
C ASP A 441 -28.43 -3.20 6.67
N LEU A 442 -27.36 -3.26 5.87
CA LEU A 442 -26.58 -2.09 5.49
C LEU A 442 -27.24 -1.35 4.33
N SER A 443 -27.77 -0.17 4.60
CA SER A 443 -28.31 0.72 3.56
C SER A 443 -27.41 1.92 3.31
N VAL A 444 -27.31 2.33 2.04
CA VAL A 444 -26.48 3.47 1.61
C VAL A 444 -27.37 4.60 1.07
N ALA A 445 -26.98 5.85 1.35
CA ALA A 445 -27.53 7.05 0.74
C ALA A 445 -26.41 8.03 0.36
N ILE A 446 -26.57 8.72 -0.77
CA ILE A 446 -25.61 9.72 -1.28
C ILE A 446 -26.22 11.11 -1.07
N GLY A 447 -25.50 11.99 -0.40
CA GLY A 447 -25.88 13.39 -0.23
C GLY A 447 -25.45 14.26 -1.41
N ALA A 448 -25.79 15.54 -1.35
CA ALA A 448 -25.44 16.48 -2.42
C ALA A 448 -23.93 16.78 -2.43
N PRO A 449 -23.26 16.77 -3.60
CA PRO A 449 -21.88 17.22 -3.71
C PRO A 449 -21.72 18.69 -3.29
N VAL A 450 -20.66 18.98 -2.53
CA VAL A 450 -20.32 20.33 -2.06
C VAL A 450 -18.94 20.69 -2.59
N ARG A 451 -18.77 21.89 -3.16
CA ARG A 451 -17.47 22.37 -3.62
C ARG A 451 -16.57 22.74 -2.43
N ALA A 452 -15.32 22.29 -2.41
CA ALA A 452 -14.36 22.68 -1.39
C ALA A 452 -14.06 24.20 -1.50
N GLY A 453 -13.98 24.90 -0.35
CA GLY A 453 -13.61 26.32 -0.32
C GLY A 453 -14.72 27.37 -0.55
N ALA A 454 -16.02 27.01 -0.44
CA ALA A 454 -17.15 27.94 -0.66
C ALA A 454 -17.30 29.11 0.37
N GLU A 455 -16.29 29.36 1.22
CA GLU A 455 -16.15 30.59 2.02
C GLU A 455 -14.85 31.34 1.69
N ALA A 456 -14.64 31.76 0.43
CA ALA A 456 -13.68 32.84 0.13
C ALA A 456 -14.06 33.57 -1.17
N HIS A 457 -13.89 34.88 -1.16
CA HIS A 457 -14.49 35.86 -2.05
C HIS A 457 -14.11 35.76 -3.54
N ALA A 458 -15.12 36.05 -4.37
CA ALA A 458 -15.00 36.28 -5.80
C ALA A 458 -13.99 37.37 -6.17
N ALA A 459 -13.07 37.05 -7.08
CA ALA A 459 -12.35 38.03 -7.90
C ALA A 459 -12.42 37.59 -9.38
N SER A 460 -12.69 38.56 -10.26
CA SER A 460 -13.01 38.37 -11.68
C SER A 460 -11.76 38.07 -12.54
N PRO A 461 -11.89 37.31 -13.65
CA PRO A 461 -10.74 36.96 -14.49
C PRO A 461 -10.26 38.15 -15.33
N GLN A 462 -8.99 38.50 -15.17
CA GLN A 462 -8.30 39.51 -15.96
C GLN A 462 -7.50 38.84 -17.09
N GLN A 463 -7.98 38.98 -18.33
CA GLN A 463 -7.28 38.54 -19.54
C GLN A 463 -5.97 39.32 -19.74
N SER A 464 -4.88 38.60 -20.05
CA SER A 464 -3.63 39.15 -20.56
C SER A 464 -3.18 38.38 -21.83
N PRO A 465 -2.38 39.01 -22.72
CA PRO A 465 -2.36 38.72 -24.16
C PRO A 465 -1.31 37.67 -24.59
N ALA A 466 -1.61 36.93 -25.66
CA ALA A 466 -0.71 35.93 -26.24
C ALA A 466 0.49 36.55 -27.02
N PRO A 467 1.71 35.97 -26.95
CA PRO A 467 2.85 36.44 -27.73
C PRO A 467 2.97 35.73 -29.10
N LEU A 468 3.02 36.55 -30.14
CA LEU A 468 3.19 36.19 -31.55
C LEU A 468 4.69 36.13 -31.91
N VAL A 469 5.43 35.07 -31.56
CA VAL A 469 6.85 34.93 -31.99
C VAL A 469 7.27 33.54 -32.48
N ALA A 470 6.48 32.48 -32.30
CA ALA A 470 6.90 31.11 -32.64
C ALA A 470 6.78 30.69 -34.13
N LEU A 471 6.45 31.60 -35.06
CA LEU A 471 6.20 31.22 -36.47
C LEU A 471 7.42 31.36 -37.41
N ILE A 472 8.55 31.93 -36.96
CA ILE A 472 9.68 32.25 -37.86
C ILE A 472 10.85 31.24 -37.76
N ALA A 473 10.94 30.44 -36.70
CA ALA A 473 12.05 29.48 -36.53
C ALA A 473 11.82 28.11 -37.23
N GLY A 474 10.57 27.76 -37.57
CA GLY A 474 10.24 26.45 -38.15
C GLY A 474 10.50 26.31 -39.66
N LEU A 475 10.61 27.41 -40.40
CA LEU A 475 10.74 27.38 -41.87
C LEU A 475 12.18 27.27 -42.38
N SER A 476 13.19 27.42 -41.53
CA SER A 476 14.62 27.36 -41.90
C SER A 476 15.22 25.95 -41.84
N LEU A 477 14.60 24.99 -41.14
CA LEU A 477 15.13 23.63 -40.99
C LEU A 477 14.65 22.67 -42.10
N ALA A 478 13.48 22.95 -42.69
CA ALA A 478 12.92 22.15 -43.79
C ALA A 478 13.69 22.35 -45.12
N ALA A 479 14.31 23.52 -45.33
CA ALA A 479 15.08 23.80 -46.54
C ALA A 479 16.46 23.11 -46.55
N LEU A 480 17.05 22.80 -45.39
CA LEU A 480 18.37 22.19 -45.30
C LEU A 480 18.35 20.67 -45.56
N LEU A 481 17.24 20.01 -45.23
CA LEU A 481 17.07 18.57 -45.40
C LEU A 481 16.69 18.16 -46.83
N ALA A 482 16.19 19.11 -47.64
CA ALA A 482 15.84 18.87 -49.05
C ALA A 482 17.05 18.90 -50.02
N ALA A 483 18.23 19.35 -49.56
CA ALA A 483 19.40 19.56 -50.42
C ALA A 483 20.39 18.37 -50.51
N MET A 484 20.19 17.28 -49.75
CA MET A 484 21.12 16.15 -49.72
C MET A 484 20.52 14.90 -50.37
N ARG A 485 21.00 14.53 -51.57
CA ARG A 485 20.61 13.29 -52.29
C ARG A 485 21.39 12.07 -51.75
N PRO A 486 20.74 10.95 -51.35
CA PRO A 486 21.44 9.74 -50.92
C PRO A 486 21.60 8.71 -52.05
N PRO A 487 22.68 7.90 -52.09
CA PRO A 487 22.77 6.72 -52.94
C PRO A 487 22.30 5.46 -52.19
N GLY A 488 21.31 4.77 -52.76
CA GLY A 488 21.18 3.31 -52.75
C GLY A 488 20.91 2.56 -51.43
N GLY A 489 19.70 1.98 -51.33
CA GLY A 489 19.52 0.58 -50.91
C GLY A 489 19.28 0.27 -49.42
N LYS A 490 17.99 0.22 -49.05
CA LYS A 490 17.41 -0.52 -47.89
C LYS A 490 17.82 -0.16 -46.45
N ILE A 491 18.64 0.87 -46.22
CA ILE A 491 18.95 1.37 -44.86
C ILE A 491 18.30 2.75 -44.57
N ALA A 492 17.78 3.44 -45.58
CA ALA A 492 17.16 4.77 -45.42
C ALA A 492 15.67 4.76 -44.97
N ILE A 493 14.98 3.62 -44.98
CA ILE A 493 13.57 3.54 -44.55
C ILE A 493 13.44 3.35 -43.03
N ALA A 494 14.47 2.80 -42.37
CA ALA A 494 14.47 2.61 -40.91
C ALA A 494 14.79 3.91 -40.14
N LEU A 495 15.54 4.84 -40.73
CA LEU A 495 15.91 6.11 -40.08
C LEU A 495 14.84 7.22 -40.22
N VAL A 496 13.91 7.11 -41.17
CA VAL A 496 12.75 8.02 -41.28
C VAL A 496 11.55 7.49 -40.48
N ALA A 497 11.42 6.17 -40.27
CA ALA A 497 10.40 5.63 -39.36
C ALA A 497 10.77 5.80 -37.88
N GLY A 498 12.06 5.75 -37.53
CA GLY A 498 12.56 5.97 -36.16
C GLY A 498 12.59 7.43 -35.70
N ALA A 499 12.59 8.39 -36.62
CA ALA A 499 12.57 9.83 -36.30
C ALA A 499 11.16 10.47 -36.38
N VAL A 500 10.16 9.75 -36.90
CA VAL A 500 8.75 10.21 -36.93
C VAL A 500 7.94 9.67 -35.74
N ILE A 501 8.42 8.65 -35.02
CA ILE A 501 7.78 8.15 -33.80
C ILE A 501 8.20 8.94 -32.54
N VAL A 502 9.26 9.75 -32.60
CA VAL A 502 9.65 10.69 -31.51
C VAL A 502 9.12 12.11 -31.74
N ALA A 503 8.46 12.39 -32.87
CA ALA A 503 7.89 13.70 -33.20
C ALA A 503 6.35 13.69 -33.42
N ALA A 504 5.69 12.59 -33.04
CA ALA A 504 4.22 12.48 -33.01
C ALA A 504 3.69 12.07 -31.62
N CYS A 505 4.49 12.22 -30.56
CA CYS A 505 3.88 12.66 -29.32
C CYS A 505 3.31 14.04 -29.61
N PRO A 506 2.00 14.31 -29.39
CA PRO A 506 1.60 15.69 -29.29
C PRO A 506 2.51 16.30 -28.23
N LEU A 507 3.32 17.30 -28.62
CA LEU A 507 3.66 18.39 -27.73
C LEU A 507 2.31 19.00 -27.34
N VAL A 508 1.64 18.36 -26.38
CA VAL A 508 0.61 18.97 -25.59
C VAL A 508 1.36 20.10 -24.93
N ALA A 509 1.14 21.32 -25.41
CA ALA A 509 1.39 22.49 -24.59
C ALA A 509 0.86 22.15 -23.19
N PRO A 510 1.58 22.43 -22.10
CA PRO A 510 1.14 22.04 -20.76
C PRO A 510 -0.35 22.42 -20.67
N PRO A 511 -1.25 21.48 -20.33
CA PRO A 511 -2.61 21.89 -20.07
C PRO A 511 -2.47 22.93 -18.97
N ALA A 512 -2.81 24.18 -19.28
CA ALA A 512 -3.35 25.06 -18.26
C ALA A 512 -4.34 24.20 -17.48
N ALA A 513 -4.18 24.07 -16.15
CA ALA A 513 -5.04 23.30 -15.25
C ALA A 513 -6.39 23.05 -15.91
N ALA A 514 -6.65 21.79 -16.30
CA ALA A 514 -7.64 21.45 -17.33
C ALA A 514 -8.93 22.25 -17.07
N ALA A 515 -9.15 23.29 -17.89
CA ALA A 515 -10.08 24.36 -17.54
C ALA A 515 -11.47 23.75 -17.27
N GLY A 516 -11.85 23.67 -15.99
CA GLY A 516 -13.15 23.16 -15.58
C GLY A 516 -13.18 22.03 -14.54
N PHE A 517 -12.08 21.53 -13.97
CA PHE A 517 -12.15 20.62 -12.80
C PHE A 517 -12.17 21.41 -11.47
N SER A 518 -12.70 20.80 -10.40
CA SER A 518 -12.78 21.39 -9.06
C SER A 518 -12.85 20.30 -8.00
N ASP A 519 -12.41 20.61 -6.78
CA ASP A 519 -12.55 19.75 -5.61
C ASP A 519 -13.99 19.77 -5.06
N TYR A 520 -14.51 18.58 -4.81
CA TYR A 520 -15.80 18.38 -4.18
C TYR A 520 -15.71 17.37 -3.04
N THR A 521 -16.63 17.49 -2.11
CA THR A 521 -16.86 16.54 -1.03
C THR A 521 -18.28 15.99 -1.14
N ILE A 522 -18.41 14.67 -1.02
CA ILE A 522 -19.70 13.98 -1.10
C ILE A 522 -19.98 13.28 0.23
N PRO A 523 -21.01 13.73 0.98
CA PRO A 523 -21.41 13.05 2.20
C PRO A 523 -22.17 11.77 1.84
N ILE A 524 -21.61 10.62 2.19
CA ILE A 524 -22.22 9.29 2.04
C ILE A 524 -22.71 8.83 3.40
N THR A 525 -23.99 8.50 3.51
CA THR A 525 -24.58 7.96 4.74
C THR A 525 -24.76 6.46 4.63
N VAL A 526 -24.27 5.71 5.61
CA VAL A 526 -24.45 4.25 5.71
C VAL A 526 -25.14 3.93 7.03
N ARG A 527 -26.22 3.14 6.98
CA ARG A 527 -26.99 2.75 8.14
C ARG A 527 -27.03 1.24 8.28
N ASN A 528 -26.82 0.73 9.49
CA ASN A 528 -27.09 -0.66 9.86
C ASN A 528 -28.50 -0.75 10.48
N GLY A 529 -29.47 -1.29 9.74
CA GLY A 529 -30.83 -1.52 10.22
C GLY A 529 -31.02 -2.81 11.02
N GLY A 530 -29.99 -3.67 11.08
CA GLY A 530 -30.03 -4.95 11.76
C GLY A 530 -29.74 -4.88 13.27
N GLY A 531 -29.83 -6.03 13.93
CA GLY A 531 -29.68 -6.17 15.38
C GLY A 531 -28.28 -6.56 15.87
N SER A 532 -27.37 -6.92 14.97
CA SER A 532 -25.95 -7.14 15.27
C SER A 532 -25.09 -5.97 14.83
N ASP A 533 -23.97 -5.77 15.54
CA ASP A 533 -22.91 -4.89 15.09
C ASP A 533 -22.23 -5.45 13.83
N VAL A 534 -21.73 -4.53 12.99
CA VAL A 534 -20.98 -4.85 11.78
C VAL A 534 -19.54 -4.37 11.98
N GLY A 535 -18.59 -5.27 11.75
CA GLY A 535 -17.16 -4.94 11.75
C GLY A 535 -16.75 -4.11 10.54
N ALA A 536 -15.45 -3.91 10.37
CA ALA A 536 -14.94 -3.03 9.32
C ALA A 536 -15.26 -3.51 7.89
N PHE A 537 -15.49 -2.59 6.97
CA PHE A 537 -15.72 -2.87 5.55
C PHE A 537 -15.40 -1.68 4.65
N ASP A 538 -15.31 -1.95 3.35
CA ASP A 538 -14.99 -0.93 2.35
C ASP A 538 -16.25 -0.38 1.66
N LEU A 539 -16.29 0.92 1.43
CA LEU A 539 -17.19 1.60 0.50
C LEU A 539 -16.49 1.78 -0.84
N ALA A 540 -17.05 1.21 -1.91
CA ALA A 540 -16.58 1.46 -3.26
C ALA A 540 -17.40 2.60 -3.89
N ILE A 541 -16.71 3.65 -4.34
CA ILE A 541 -17.31 4.83 -4.96
C ILE A 541 -16.96 4.84 -6.44
N TYR A 542 -17.97 4.95 -7.28
CA TYR A 542 -17.85 5.03 -8.73
C TYR A 542 -18.34 6.38 -9.23
N LEU A 543 -17.55 7.01 -10.09
CA LEU A 543 -17.87 8.26 -10.79
C LEU A 543 -17.92 7.96 -12.29
N ASP A 544 -19.07 8.23 -12.92
CA ASP A 544 -19.32 8.03 -14.35
C ASP A 544 -19.04 6.60 -14.88
N GLY A 545 -19.05 5.63 -13.97
CA GLY A 545 -18.86 4.20 -14.27
C GLY A 545 -17.47 3.66 -13.92
N ASP A 546 -16.49 4.53 -13.67
CA ASP A 546 -15.16 4.14 -13.22
C ASP A 546 -15.08 4.16 -11.69
N LYS A 547 -14.34 3.21 -11.10
CA LYS A 547 -14.12 3.17 -9.65
C LYS A 547 -13.18 4.32 -9.30
N ALA A 548 -13.72 5.32 -8.62
CA ALA A 548 -13.02 6.56 -8.31
C ALA A 548 -12.28 6.47 -6.97
N ALA A 549 -12.90 5.86 -5.95
CA ALA A 549 -12.30 5.77 -4.62
C ALA A 549 -12.78 4.51 -3.89
N VAL A 550 -11.98 4.07 -2.92
CA VAL A 550 -12.40 3.15 -1.86
C VAL A 550 -12.22 3.86 -0.52
N LYS A 551 -13.23 3.80 0.35
CA LYS A 551 -13.15 4.36 1.71
C LYS A 551 -13.42 3.28 2.74
N HIS A 552 -12.53 3.20 3.73
CA HIS A 552 -12.65 2.27 4.83
C HIS A 552 -13.67 2.76 5.86
N VAL A 553 -14.46 1.83 6.41
CA VAL A 553 -15.40 2.07 7.52
C VAL A 553 -15.02 1.11 8.63
N ASP A 554 -14.71 1.61 9.82
CA ASP A 554 -14.23 0.78 10.94
C ASP A 554 -15.32 -0.18 11.48
N GLY A 555 -16.59 0.15 11.26
CA GLY A 555 -17.74 -0.65 11.65
C GLY A 555 -18.96 0.21 11.94
N ILE A 556 -20.13 -0.43 12.06
CA ILE A 556 -21.39 0.24 12.39
C ILE A 556 -22.16 -0.60 13.40
N GLY A 557 -22.42 -0.03 14.56
CA GLY A 557 -23.23 -0.67 15.60
C GLY A 557 -24.67 -0.96 15.16
N ALA A 558 -25.32 -1.89 15.84
CA ALA A 558 -26.71 -2.24 15.61
C ALA A 558 -27.64 -1.02 15.64
N GLY A 559 -28.43 -0.82 14.59
CA GLY A 559 -29.33 0.33 14.45
C GLY A 559 -28.65 1.67 14.16
N ALA A 560 -27.31 1.74 14.14
CA ALA A 560 -26.56 2.99 14.02
C ALA A 560 -26.42 3.46 12.57
N THR A 561 -25.91 4.69 12.41
CA THR A 561 -25.67 5.34 11.12
C THR A 561 -24.37 6.12 11.19
N VAL A 562 -23.59 6.08 10.12
CA VAL A 562 -22.35 6.83 9.94
C VAL A 562 -22.45 7.67 8.66
N THR A 563 -21.81 8.84 8.66
CA THR A 563 -21.67 9.69 7.48
C THR A 563 -20.18 9.85 7.18
N ILE A 564 -19.79 9.61 5.94
CA ILE A 564 -18.40 9.64 5.46
C ILE A 564 -18.32 10.64 4.32
N ASP A 565 -17.42 11.59 4.47
CA ASP A 565 -17.15 12.61 3.45
C ASP A 565 -16.10 12.09 2.47
N VAL A 566 -16.49 11.96 1.20
CA VAL A 566 -15.60 11.44 0.14
C VAL A 566 -15.12 12.59 -0.74
N PRO A 567 -13.80 12.85 -0.79
CA PRO A 567 -13.25 13.82 -1.72
C PRO A 567 -13.31 13.27 -3.15
N LEU A 568 -13.78 14.07 -4.09
CA LEU A 568 -13.73 13.82 -5.53
C LEU A 568 -13.27 15.07 -6.27
N TYR A 569 -12.40 14.88 -7.26
CA TYR A 569 -11.93 15.92 -8.18
C TYR A 569 -12.57 15.70 -9.55
N THR A 570 -13.46 16.58 -9.97
CA THR A 570 -14.20 16.41 -11.23
C THR A 570 -14.70 17.74 -11.80
N THR A 571 -15.36 17.72 -12.96
CA THR A 571 -15.93 18.92 -13.56
C THR A 571 -17.25 19.34 -12.88
N PRO A 572 -17.63 20.63 -12.85
CA PRO A 572 -19.00 21.02 -12.57
C PRO A 572 -19.95 20.45 -13.61
N GLY A 573 -21.15 20.06 -13.19
CA GLY A 573 -22.16 19.49 -14.07
C GLY A 573 -22.78 18.21 -13.54
N LYS A 574 -23.46 17.48 -14.41
CA LYS A 574 -24.13 16.24 -14.06
C LYS A 574 -23.15 15.07 -14.17
N HIS A 575 -22.97 14.37 -13.06
CA HIS A 575 -22.20 13.15 -13.00
C HIS A 575 -23.04 12.03 -12.40
N ARG A 576 -22.78 10.79 -12.82
CA ARG A 576 -23.42 9.60 -12.27
C ARG A 576 -22.56 9.05 -11.14
N LEU A 577 -23.14 8.96 -9.95
CA LEU A 577 -22.51 8.34 -8.80
C LEU A 577 -23.15 6.99 -8.51
N ARG A 578 -22.31 6.02 -8.18
CA ARG A 578 -22.72 4.73 -7.62
C ARG A 578 -21.83 4.40 -6.44
N VAL A 579 -22.44 4.13 -5.30
CA VAL A 579 -21.76 3.77 -4.06
C VAL A 579 -22.23 2.38 -3.64
N VAL A 580 -21.29 1.51 -3.31
CA VAL A 580 -21.55 0.13 -2.90
C VAL A 580 -20.88 -0.13 -1.55
N ALA A 581 -21.68 -0.44 -0.53
CA ALA A 581 -21.16 -0.88 0.76
C ALA A 581 -20.78 -2.36 0.74
N ASP A 582 -19.58 -2.66 1.24
CA ASP A 582 -19.00 -3.99 1.31
C ASP A 582 -19.05 -4.69 -0.06
N GLU A 583 -18.60 -4.06 -1.15
CA GLU A 583 -18.76 -4.60 -2.52
C GLU A 583 -18.36 -6.08 -2.66
N LYS A 584 -17.39 -6.53 -1.85
CA LYS A 584 -16.87 -7.90 -1.77
C LYS A 584 -17.91 -8.91 -1.23
N GLY A 585 -18.94 -8.44 -0.53
CA GLY A 585 -19.99 -9.27 0.07
C GLY A 585 -19.47 -10.12 1.23
N ALA A 586 -18.49 -9.59 1.98
CA ALA A 586 -17.91 -10.28 3.13
C ALA A 586 -18.88 -10.29 4.32
N ILE A 587 -19.76 -9.28 4.40
CA ILE A 587 -20.76 -9.17 5.46
C ILE A 587 -22.07 -9.76 4.96
N LYS A 588 -22.60 -10.70 5.76
CA LYS A 588 -23.95 -11.21 5.57
C LYS A 588 -24.95 -10.09 5.82
N ASP A 589 -25.79 -9.84 4.82
CA ASP A 589 -26.77 -8.77 4.84
C ASP A 589 -28.18 -9.32 4.57
N SER A 590 -29.15 -8.87 5.36
CA SER A 590 -30.55 -9.29 5.25
C SER A 590 -31.24 -8.73 4.01
N ASN A 591 -30.76 -7.60 3.47
CA ASN A 591 -31.28 -7.01 2.24
C ASN A 591 -30.17 -6.37 1.40
N ARG A 592 -29.32 -7.21 0.81
CA ARG A 592 -28.16 -6.80 0.01
C ARG A 592 -28.42 -5.76 -1.11
N ALA A 593 -29.67 -5.61 -1.55
CA ALA A 593 -30.05 -4.67 -2.59
C ALA A 593 -29.98 -3.19 -2.15
N ASN A 594 -30.08 -2.89 -0.84
CA ASN A 594 -30.01 -1.52 -0.32
C ASN A 594 -28.58 -1.07 0.05
N ASN A 595 -27.61 -1.97 -0.02
CA ASN A 595 -26.17 -1.67 0.08
C ASN A 595 -25.65 -0.87 -1.12
N ILE A 596 -26.49 -0.60 -2.11
CA ILE A 596 -26.16 0.15 -3.32
C ILE A 596 -27.03 1.40 -3.40
N ALA A 597 -26.37 2.56 -3.53
CA ALA A 597 -27.02 3.82 -3.89
C ALA A 597 -26.47 4.30 -5.22
N GLU A 598 -27.34 4.75 -6.12
CA GLU A 598 -26.95 5.18 -7.47
C GLU A 598 -27.87 6.28 -7.99
N GLY A 599 -27.29 7.30 -8.65
CA GLY A 599 -28.06 8.42 -9.20
C GLY A 599 -27.22 9.44 -9.97
N GLU A 600 -27.91 10.40 -10.61
CA GLU A 600 -27.27 11.58 -11.21
C GLU A 600 -27.25 12.73 -10.18
N TYR A 601 -26.08 13.32 -9.98
CA TYR A 601 -25.86 14.44 -9.06
C TYR A 601 -25.27 15.62 -9.81
N VAL A 602 -25.67 16.83 -9.41
CA VAL A 602 -25.13 18.06 -9.97
C VAL A 602 -24.00 18.56 -9.08
N PHE A 603 -22.80 18.63 -9.63
CA PHE A 603 -21.62 19.21 -9.03
C PHE A 603 -21.63 20.73 -9.31
N PRO A 604 -21.74 21.57 -8.27
CA PRO A 604 -22.04 23.00 -8.41
C PRO A 604 -20.90 23.86 -8.96
#